data_AF-A0A2A6L8X7-F1
#
_entry.id   AF-A0A2A6L8X7-F1
#
_cell.length_a   1.000
_cell.length_b   1.000
_cell.length_c   1.000
_cell.angle_alpha   90.00
_cell.angle_beta   90.00
_cell.angle_gamma   90.00
#
_symmetry.space_group_name_H-M   'P 1'
#
loop_
_entity.id
_entity.type
_entity.pdbx_description
1 polymer ?
#
loop_
_entity_poly.entity_id
_entity_poly.type
_entity_poly.pdbx_seq_one_letter_code
_entity_poly.pdbx_strand_id
1 'polypeptide(L)'
;MFSLLHTLLELGHSTSQNLEFSQSPGVKISFGEETITESNLLEIRRRHPHKVTLLTFSKSQESKNTGADWEWHLIGKAYTLKMRVQAKRIHKAGGIGNLKQMGKGAAKPQIELLIEDANANSLFPAYCFYSTEPQRSYWVKGSGDGECEPFEAGCLIADAETVKSKAPKKLSEIENDTVPWHFLYTRRNFSTRQLPFVTKLREDPPIERYVEKVISSYEDGATDIGLPTIFQLNDGGLQLDGRKGIFRTSEAVGEEIVPEDFERRGITKFLKIDMRKPDLFGIRS
;
A
#
# COMPACT_ATOMS: atom_id res chain seq x y z
N MET A 1 2.32 21.49 -4.92
CA MET A 1 2.19 20.10 -5.42
C MET A 1 2.60 19.19 -4.28
N PHE A 2 1.69 18.34 -3.78
CA PHE A 2 2.02 17.39 -2.72
C PHE A 2 3.03 16.36 -3.25
N SER A 3 3.98 15.92 -2.43
CA SER A 3 4.87 14.82 -2.84
C SER A 3 4.16 13.49 -2.68
N LEU A 4 4.53 12.49 -3.48
CA LEU A 4 3.96 11.14 -3.34
C LEU A 4 4.17 10.58 -1.93
N LEU A 5 5.33 10.84 -1.32
CA LEU A 5 5.64 10.45 0.05
C LEU A 5 4.58 10.95 1.05
N HIS A 6 4.27 12.25 1.03
CA HIS A 6 3.26 12.83 1.92
C HIS A 6 1.89 12.21 1.67
N THR A 7 1.53 11.94 0.41
CA THR A 7 0.27 11.26 0.09
C THR A 7 0.22 9.84 0.66
N LEU A 8 1.27 9.03 0.52
CA LEU A 8 1.27 7.66 1.05
C LEU A 8 1.22 7.63 2.58
N LEU A 9 1.93 8.57 3.24
CA LEU A 9 1.90 8.76 4.68
C LEU A 9 0.50 9.16 5.18
N GLU A 10 -0.10 10.18 4.57
CA GLU A 10 -1.46 10.63 4.90
C GLU A 10 -2.49 9.52 4.69
N LEU A 11 -2.38 8.75 3.61
CA LEU A 11 -3.31 7.65 3.33
C LEU A 11 -3.17 6.51 4.34
N GLY A 12 -1.95 6.19 4.77
CA GLY A 12 -1.73 5.28 5.89
C GLY A 12 -2.45 5.78 7.14
N HIS A 13 -2.21 7.03 7.53
CA HIS A 13 -2.85 7.62 8.71
C HIS A 13 -4.38 7.66 8.62
N SER A 14 -4.94 8.21 7.53
CA SER A 14 -6.38 8.36 7.36
C SER A 14 -7.08 7.01 7.24
N THR A 15 -6.46 6.02 6.59
CA THR A 15 -7.02 4.65 6.51
C THR A 15 -7.15 4.05 7.90
N SER A 16 -6.10 4.18 8.72
CA SER A 16 -6.10 3.69 10.10
C SER A 16 -7.21 4.37 10.93
N GLN A 17 -7.28 5.70 10.91
CA GLN A 17 -8.29 6.46 11.67
C GLN A 17 -9.72 6.15 11.23
N ASN A 18 -9.97 6.12 9.91
CA ASN A 18 -11.30 5.79 9.38
C ASN A 18 -11.70 4.36 9.72
N LEU A 19 -10.74 3.42 9.70
CA LEU A 19 -10.99 2.05 10.08
C LEU A 19 -11.29 1.92 11.58
N GLU A 20 -10.55 2.59 12.44
CA GLU A 20 -10.81 2.65 13.88
C GLU A 20 -12.18 3.27 14.19
N PHE A 21 -12.50 4.39 13.55
CA PHE A 21 -13.79 5.04 13.68
C PHE A 21 -14.94 4.14 13.21
N SER A 22 -14.77 3.47 12.06
CA SER A 22 -15.78 2.52 11.55
C SER A 22 -16.02 1.33 12.50
N GLN A 23 -15.03 0.97 13.32
CA GLN A 23 -15.10 -0.12 14.29
C GLN A 23 -15.62 0.35 15.66
N SER A 24 -15.86 1.65 15.85
CA SER A 24 -16.27 2.23 17.12
C SER A 24 -17.74 1.90 17.47
N PRO A 25 -18.08 1.75 18.76
CA PRO A 25 -19.46 1.53 19.17
C PRO A 25 -20.38 2.66 18.67
N GLY A 26 -21.53 2.31 18.10
CA GLY A 26 -22.51 3.28 17.61
C GLY A 26 -22.34 3.69 16.15
N VAL A 27 -21.23 3.36 15.51
CA VAL A 27 -21.01 3.58 14.08
C VAL A 27 -21.55 2.38 13.29
N LYS A 28 -22.54 2.61 12.42
CA LYS A 28 -23.23 1.58 11.62
C LYS A 28 -22.90 1.64 10.12
N ILE A 29 -21.69 2.08 9.76
CA ILE A 29 -21.22 2.10 8.37
C ILE A 29 -20.23 0.97 8.12
N SER A 30 -20.35 0.32 6.96
CA SER A 30 -19.38 -0.69 6.53
C SER A 30 -18.22 0.00 5.80
N PHE A 31 -17.07 0.12 6.46
CA PHE A 31 -15.83 0.54 5.80
C PHE A 31 -15.06 -0.69 5.31
N GLY A 32 -15.49 -1.23 4.18
CA GLY A 32 -15.03 -2.50 3.62
C GLY A 32 -13.70 -2.41 2.86
N GLU A 33 -13.12 -3.57 2.55
CA GLU A 33 -11.85 -3.72 1.80
C GLU A 33 -11.89 -3.00 0.43
N GLU A 34 -12.99 -3.16 -0.31
CA GLU A 34 -13.20 -2.50 -1.61
C GLU A 34 -13.26 -0.98 -1.46
N THR A 35 -14.01 -0.48 -0.47
CA THR A 35 -14.14 0.95 -0.19
C THR A 35 -12.81 1.60 0.18
N ILE A 36 -12.03 0.96 1.05
CA ILE A 36 -10.70 1.47 1.45
C ILE A 36 -9.78 1.55 0.22
N THR A 37 -9.72 0.46 -0.55
CA THR A 37 -8.88 0.37 -1.75
C THR A 37 -9.26 1.45 -2.76
N GLU A 38 -10.55 1.57 -3.10
CA GLU A 38 -11.03 2.57 -4.07
C GLU A 38 -10.76 3.99 -3.61
N SER A 39 -11.00 4.29 -2.33
CA SER A 39 -10.75 5.62 -1.77
C SER A 39 -9.26 5.99 -1.86
N ASN A 40 -8.36 5.06 -1.50
CA ASN A 40 -6.92 5.29 -1.54
C ASN A 40 -6.41 5.46 -2.98
N LEU A 41 -6.83 4.59 -3.91
CA LEU A 41 -6.43 4.68 -5.32
C LEU A 41 -6.90 5.99 -5.98
N LEU A 42 -8.16 6.39 -5.71
CA LEU A 42 -8.72 7.65 -6.21
C LEU A 42 -7.96 8.85 -5.66
N GLU A 43 -7.62 8.84 -4.38
CA GLU A 43 -6.92 9.95 -3.74
C GLU A 43 -5.48 10.11 -4.27
N ILE A 44 -4.78 9.01 -4.50
CA ILE A 44 -3.48 9.02 -5.19
C ILE A 44 -3.62 9.67 -6.57
N ARG A 45 -4.60 9.26 -7.37
CA ARG A 45 -4.84 9.81 -8.72
C ARG A 45 -5.26 11.28 -8.71
N ARG A 46 -6.05 11.70 -7.70
CA ARG A 46 -6.53 13.07 -7.54
C ARG A 46 -5.39 14.02 -7.22
N ARG A 47 -4.47 13.63 -6.34
CA ARG A 47 -3.32 14.45 -5.91
C ARG A 47 -2.17 14.48 -6.91
N HIS A 48 -2.01 13.42 -7.71
CA HIS A 48 -0.89 13.25 -8.63
C HIS A 48 -1.34 13.01 -10.08
N PRO A 49 -2.19 13.87 -10.67
CA PRO A 49 -2.85 13.60 -11.95
C PRO A 49 -1.90 13.47 -13.14
N HIS A 50 -0.69 14.04 -13.05
CA HIS A 50 0.33 14.00 -14.10
C HIS A 50 1.31 12.83 -13.97
N LYS A 51 1.33 12.17 -12.80
CA LYS A 51 2.22 11.03 -12.53
C LYS A 51 1.45 9.72 -12.45
N VAL A 52 0.16 9.79 -12.13
CA VAL A 52 -0.66 8.63 -11.83
C VAL A 52 -1.68 8.41 -12.94
N THR A 53 -1.71 7.18 -13.46
CA THR A 53 -2.78 6.66 -14.30
C THR A 53 -3.56 5.65 -13.47
N LEU A 54 -4.88 5.82 -13.40
CA LEU A 54 -5.80 4.88 -12.77
C LEU A 54 -6.84 4.46 -13.81
N LEU A 55 -6.96 3.16 -14.05
CA LEU A 55 -7.95 2.57 -14.95
C LEU A 55 -8.79 1.54 -14.20
N THR A 56 -10.07 1.47 -14.54
CA THR A 56 -11.01 0.49 -13.99
C THR A 56 -11.68 -0.26 -15.13
N PHE A 57 -11.69 -1.58 -15.06
CA PHE A 57 -12.25 -2.46 -16.07
C PHE A 57 -13.53 -3.12 -15.55
N SER A 58 -14.39 -3.60 -16.46
CA SER A 58 -15.71 -4.10 -16.09
C SER A 58 -15.64 -5.51 -15.47
N LYS A 59 -16.39 -5.73 -14.38
CA LYS A 59 -16.33 -6.92 -13.51
C LYS A 59 -16.74 -8.26 -14.16
N SER A 60 -17.04 -8.36 -15.46
CA SER A 60 -17.84 -9.50 -15.98
C SER A 60 -17.14 -10.87 -15.96
N GLN A 61 -15.82 -10.95 -15.79
CA GLN A 61 -15.09 -12.23 -15.72
C GLN A 61 -14.10 -12.39 -14.54
N GLU A 62 -13.91 -11.35 -13.71
CA GLU A 62 -12.57 -11.02 -13.24
C GLU A 62 -12.10 -11.59 -11.89
N SER A 63 -12.97 -11.64 -10.87
CA SER A 63 -12.53 -12.03 -9.51
C SER A 63 -12.30 -13.54 -9.32
N LYS A 64 -12.59 -14.37 -10.34
CA LYS A 64 -12.53 -15.84 -10.21
C LYS A 64 -11.18 -16.43 -10.57
N ASN A 65 -10.38 -15.74 -11.38
CA ASN A 65 -9.22 -16.36 -12.02
C ASN A 65 -7.88 -15.85 -11.48
N THR A 66 -7.80 -14.57 -11.08
CA THR A 66 -6.54 -13.96 -10.63
C THR A 66 -6.41 -13.90 -9.12
N GLY A 67 -7.51 -13.80 -8.38
CA GLY A 67 -7.48 -13.63 -6.93
C GLY A 67 -6.79 -12.34 -6.46
N ALA A 68 -6.71 -11.33 -7.34
CA ALA A 68 -6.14 -10.00 -7.06
C ALA A 68 -7.23 -8.92 -7.11
N ASP A 69 -7.09 -7.87 -6.30
CA ASP A 69 -7.99 -6.73 -6.29
C ASP A 69 -7.52 -5.62 -7.26
N TRP A 70 -6.20 -5.44 -7.42
CA TRP A 70 -5.63 -4.51 -8.41
C TRP A 70 -4.21 -4.91 -8.84
N GLU A 71 -3.74 -4.25 -9.91
CA GLU A 71 -2.34 -4.26 -10.33
C GLU A 71 -1.71 -2.89 -10.10
N TRP A 72 -0.48 -2.88 -9.58
CA TRP A 72 0.24 -1.66 -9.23
C TRP A 72 1.62 -1.63 -9.87
N HIS A 73 1.85 -0.66 -10.76
CA HIS A 73 3.13 -0.38 -11.40
C HIS A 73 3.77 0.89 -10.82
N LEU A 74 5.00 0.76 -10.32
CA LEU A 74 5.87 1.85 -9.88
C LEU A 74 7.03 1.97 -10.86
N ILE A 75 7.05 3.06 -11.63
CA ILE A 75 7.99 3.23 -12.75
C ILE A 75 9.12 4.16 -12.31
N GLY A 76 10.33 3.62 -12.20
CA GLY A 76 11.58 4.37 -12.06
C GLY A 76 12.28 4.55 -13.41
N LYS A 77 13.39 5.29 -13.40
CA LYS A 77 14.22 5.58 -14.58
C LYS A 77 14.86 4.32 -15.14
N ALA A 78 15.39 3.47 -14.28
CA ALA A 78 16.13 2.28 -14.67
C ALA A 78 15.27 1.02 -14.58
N TYR A 79 14.36 0.96 -13.60
CA TYR A 79 13.54 -0.20 -13.33
C TYR A 79 12.08 0.14 -13.05
N THR A 80 11.19 -0.79 -13.37
CA THR A 80 9.77 -0.77 -13.02
C THR A 80 9.47 -1.94 -12.09
N LEU A 81 8.85 -1.64 -10.96
CA LEU A 81 8.24 -2.63 -10.07
C LEU A 81 6.77 -2.81 -10.47
N LYS A 82 6.38 -4.05 -10.74
CA LYS A 82 5.00 -4.44 -11.07
C LYS A 82 4.49 -5.46 -10.05
N MET A 83 3.33 -5.19 -9.47
CA MET A 83 2.74 -6.01 -8.42
C MET A 83 1.30 -6.42 -8.76
N ARG A 84 0.94 -7.67 -8.43
CA ARG A 84 -0.46 -8.07 -8.24
C ARG A 84 -0.80 -7.96 -6.77
N VAL A 85 -1.85 -7.22 -6.45
CA VAL A 85 -2.15 -6.91 -5.05
C VAL A 85 -3.53 -7.42 -4.68
N GLN A 86 -3.57 -8.16 -3.57
CA GLN A 86 -4.80 -8.56 -2.90
C GLN A 86 -4.95 -7.79 -1.60
N ALA A 87 -6.03 -7.03 -1.44
CA ALA A 87 -6.34 -6.37 -0.18
C ALA A 87 -6.91 -7.35 0.85
N LYS A 88 -6.61 -7.06 2.11
CA LYS A 88 -7.23 -7.70 3.27
C LYS A 88 -7.34 -6.71 4.42
N ARG A 89 -8.54 -6.55 4.96
CA ARG A 89 -8.80 -5.68 6.12
C ARG A 89 -8.69 -6.49 7.39
N ILE A 90 -7.97 -5.95 8.37
CA ILE A 90 -7.88 -6.51 9.71
C ILE A 90 -9.19 -6.21 10.46
N HIS A 91 -9.81 -7.24 11.02
CA HIS A 91 -11.02 -7.09 11.81
C HIS A 91 -10.72 -6.46 13.17
N LYS A 92 -11.72 -5.85 13.83
CA LYS A 92 -11.58 -5.19 15.14
C LYS A 92 -10.80 -5.99 16.18
N ALA A 93 -11.00 -7.31 16.23
CA ALA A 93 -10.30 -8.21 17.15
C ALA A 93 -8.83 -8.52 16.77
N GLY A 94 -8.26 -7.81 15.78
CA GLY A 94 -6.93 -8.06 15.22
C GLY A 94 -6.85 -9.28 14.28
N GLY A 95 -7.99 -9.93 14.04
CA GLY A 95 -8.07 -11.13 13.22
C GLY A 95 -7.96 -10.82 11.73
N ILE A 96 -7.21 -11.65 11.02
CA ILE A 96 -7.19 -11.69 9.56
C ILE A 96 -8.32 -12.63 9.11
N GLY A 97 -9.25 -12.12 8.30
CA GLY A 97 -10.31 -12.96 7.71
C GLY A 97 -9.71 -14.12 6.90
N ASN A 98 -10.50 -15.16 6.61
CA ASN A 98 -10.00 -16.40 5.99
C ASN A 98 -9.11 -16.11 4.75
N LEU A 99 -7.81 -16.43 4.85
CA LEU A 99 -6.83 -16.26 3.78
C LEU A 99 -6.92 -17.37 2.73
N LYS A 100 -7.48 -18.54 3.11
CA LYS A 100 -7.77 -19.65 2.20
C LYS A 100 -9.19 -19.57 1.65
N GLN A 101 -9.75 -18.36 1.57
CA GLN A 101 -11.08 -18.15 1.04
C GLN A 101 -11.13 -18.64 -0.41
N MET A 102 -12.12 -19.47 -0.70
CA MET A 102 -12.45 -19.88 -2.07
C MET A 102 -13.31 -18.79 -2.68
N GLY A 103 -12.95 -18.32 -3.88
CA GLY A 103 -13.87 -17.53 -4.69
C GLY A 103 -15.12 -18.35 -5.03
N LYS A 104 -16.26 -17.68 -5.23
CA LYS A 104 -17.50 -18.37 -5.60
C LYS A 104 -17.33 -19.11 -6.94
N GLY A 105 -17.22 -20.43 -6.88
CA GLY A 105 -16.95 -21.28 -8.05
C GLY A 105 -15.49 -21.33 -8.50
N ALA A 106 -14.55 -20.87 -7.67
CA ALA A 106 -13.12 -21.00 -7.94
C ALA A 106 -12.64 -22.44 -7.66
N ALA A 107 -11.68 -22.92 -8.44
CA ALA A 107 -11.07 -24.24 -8.25
C ALA A 107 -9.99 -24.24 -7.16
N LYS A 108 -9.42 -23.07 -6.83
CA LYS A 108 -8.32 -22.91 -5.87
C LYS A 108 -8.59 -21.76 -4.89
N PRO A 109 -7.91 -21.75 -3.72
CA PRO A 109 -7.96 -20.62 -2.79
C PRO A 109 -7.41 -19.33 -3.44
N GLN A 110 -7.95 -18.19 -3.04
CA GLN A 110 -7.60 -16.88 -3.60
C GLN A 110 -6.11 -16.58 -3.59
N ILE A 111 -5.41 -16.91 -2.49
CA ILE A 111 -3.96 -16.72 -2.36
C ILE A 111 -3.15 -17.55 -3.36
N GLU A 112 -3.64 -18.73 -3.76
CA GLU A 112 -2.95 -19.56 -4.75
C GLU A 112 -3.14 -18.99 -6.14
N LEU A 113 -4.35 -18.54 -6.47
CA LEU A 113 -4.63 -17.85 -7.73
C LEU A 113 -3.77 -16.60 -7.89
N LEU A 114 -3.64 -15.81 -6.81
CA LEU A 114 -2.79 -14.61 -6.79
C LEU A 114 -1.34 -14.92 -7.14
N ILE A 115 -0.75 -15.92 -6.46
CA ILE A 115 0.66 -16.29 -6.65
C ILE A 115 0.87 -16.91 -8.05
N GLU A 116 -0.04 -17.78 -8.50
CA GLU A 116 0.05 -18.42 -9.81
C GLU A 116 -0.07 -17.38 -10.94
N ASP A 117 -1.05 -16.48 -10.87
CA ASP A 117 -1.24 -15.42 -11.87
C ASP A 117 -0.06 -14.44 -11.88
N ALA A 118 0.40 -14.00 -10.69
CA ALA A 118 1.55 -13.11 -10.60
C ALA A 118 2.80 -13.75 -11.22
N ASN A 119 3.09 -15.01 -10.88
CA ASN A 119 4.25 -15.72 -11.43
C ASN A 119 4.14 -15.94 -12.94
N ALA A 120 2.96 -16.30 -13.45
CA ALA A 120 2.71 -16.46 -14.88
C ALA A 120 2.94 -15.16 -15.67
N ASN A 121 2.70 -14.01 -15.03
CA ASN A 121 2.92 -12.68 -15.62
C ASN A 121 4.24 -12.02 -15.17
N SER A 122 5.11 -12.74 -14.44
CA SER A 122 6.37 -12.22 -13.86
C SER A 122 6.21 -10.99 -12.94
N LEU A 123 5.09 -10.89 -12.24
CA LEU A 123 4.75 -9.82 -11.30
C LEU A 123 5.08 -10.24 -9.87
N PHE A 124 5.25 -9.27 -8.98
CA PHE A 124 5.38 -9.54 -7.56
C PHE A 124 3.99 -9.79 -6.94
N PRO A 125 3.73 -10.95 -6.32
CA PRO A 125 2.46 -11.20 -5.64
C PRO A 125 2.48 -10.54 -4.24
N ALA A 126 1.59 -9.57 -4.02
CA ALA A 126 1.53 -8.79 -2.79
C ALA A 126 0.19 -8.95 -2.08
N TYR A 127 0.25 -8.99 -0.75
CA TYR A 127 -0.90 -8.69 0.11
C TYR A 127 -0.81 -7.25 0.58
N CYS A 128 -1.95 -6.55 0.57
CA CYS A 128 -2.11 -5.25 1.20
C CYS A 128 -3.03 -5.38 2.42
N PHE A 129 -2.48 -5.25 3.62
CA PHE A 129 -3.25 -5.26 4.86
C PHE A 129 -3.69 -3.85 5.25
N TYR A 130 -4.98 -3.66 5.51
CA TYR A 130 -5.52 -2.45 6.12
C TYR A 130 -5.76 -2.67 7.60
N SER A 131 -5.04 -1.94 8.46
CA SER A 131 -5.10 -2.12 9.91
C SER A 131 -5.25 -0.79 10.66
N THR A 132 -5.65 -0.85 11.92
CA THR A 132 -5.67 0.32 12.79
C THR A 132 -4.36 0.42 13.56
N GLU A 133 -3.86 1.63 13.84
CA GLU A 133 -2.65 1.84 14.64
C GLU A 133 -2.66 1.06 15.97
N PRO A 134 -3.77 0.99 16.74
CA PRO A 134 -3.80 0.23 17.99
C PRO A 134 -3.61 -1.29 17.85
N GLN A 135 -3.68 -1.85 16.64
CA GLN A 135 -3.56 -3.30 16.40
C GLN A 135 -2.11 -3.75 16.17
N ARG A 136 -1.19 -2.81 15.97
CA ARG A 136 0.22 -3.11 15.69
C ARG A 136 0.97 -3.48 16.98
N SER A 137 1.96 -4.36 16.87
CA SER A 137 2.79 -4.86 17.97
C SER A 137 4.29 -4.70 17.71
N TYR A 138 4.71 -4.67 16.45
CA TYR A 138 6.10 -4.60 16.02
C TYR A 138 6.54 -3.21 15.60
N TRP A 139 5.69 -2.49 14.86
CA TRP A 139 5.91 -1.07 14.54
C TRP A 139 5.77 -0.14 15.77
N VAL A 140 5.67 -0.74 16.96
CA VAL A 140 5.68 -0.06 18.24
C VAL A 140 7.12 0.15 18.66
N LYS A 141 7.66 1.37 18.57
CA LYS A 141 8.77 1.76 19.44
C LYS A 141 8.95 3.25 19.65
N GLY A 142 9.19 3.58 20.92
CA GLY A 142 9.78 4.85 21.37
C GLY A 142 8.79 5.90 21.86
N SER A 143 7.92 5.58 22.82
CA SER A 143 7.39 6.61 23.74
C SER A 143 8.51 7.08 24.68
N GLY A 144 9.52 7.75 24.12
CA GLY A 144 10.30 8.72 24.87
C GLY A 144 9.44 9.98 24.96
N ASP A 145 8.92 10.26 26.15
CA ASP A 145 8.27 11.50 26.55
C ASP A 145 7.35 12.16 25.49
N GLY A 146 6.16 11.60 25.33
CA GLY A 146 4.92 12.39 25.43
C GLY A 146 4.44 13.25 24.27
N GLU A 147 5.02 13.27 23.06
CA GLU A 147 4.48 14.14 21.99
C GLU A 147 4.41 13.56 20.58
N CYS A 148 4.99 12.38 20.32
CA CYS A 148 5.06 11.82 18.98
C CYS A 148 4.26 10.53 18.84
N GLU A 149 3.21 10.52 18.00
CA GLU A 149 2.45 9.31 17.68
C GLU A 149 2.97 8.68 16.38
N PRO A 150 3.36 7.39 16.38
CA PRO A 150 3.81 6.75 15.15
C PRO A 150 2.60 6.44 14.25
N PHE A 151 2.73 6.64 12.93
CA PHE A 151 1.58 6.72 12.01
C PHE A 151 1.87 6.01 10.66
N GLU A 152 1.79 4.67 10.62
CA GLU A 152 2.29 3.90 9.47
C GLU A 152 1.56 2.56 9.23
N ALA A 153 0.70 2.11 10.15
CA ALA A 153 0.07 0.78 10.12
C ALA A 153 -1.22 0.72 9.28
N GLY A 154 -1.71 1.84 8.77
CA GLY A 154 -2.98 1.85 8.03
C GLY A 154 -2.95 1.11 6.70
N CYS A 155 -1.81 1.10 6.01
CA CYS A 155 -1.63 0.46 4.71
C CYS A 155 -0.30 -0.28 4.68
N LEU A 156 -0.35 -1.59 4.89
CA LEU A 156 0.82 -2.47 4.99
C LEU A 156 0.91 -3.39 3.77
N ILE A 157 2.10 -3.67 3.26
CA ILE A 157 2.37 -4.58 2.15
C ILE A 157 3.20 -5.76 2.65
N ALA A 158 2.89 -6.98 2.20
CA ALA A 158 3.69 -8.18 2.43
C ALA A 158 3.79 -9.03 1.16
N ASP A 159 4.82 -9.88 1.08
CA ASP A 159 4.92 -10.93 0.06
C ASP A 159 3.83 -11.99 0.27
N ALA A 160 3.03 -12.26 -0.76
CA ALA A 160 1.97 -13.26 -0.70
C ALA A 160 2.50 -14.68 -0.46
N GLU A 161 3.72 -15.02 -0.91
CA GLU A 161 4.32 -16.32 -0.61
C GLU A 161 4.61 -16.48 0.88
N THR A 162 5.10 -15.42 1.53
CA THR A 162 5.29 -15.38 2.99
C THR A 162 3.96 -15.48 3.72
N VAL A 163 2.93 -14.76 3.26
CA VAL A 163 1.57 -14.86 3.81
C VAL A 163 1.01 -16.29 3.65
N LYS A 164 1.23 -16.94 2.51
CA LYS A 164 0.81 -18.33 2.26
C LYS A 164 1.53 -19.31 3.19
N SER A 165 2.83 -19.13 3.36
CA SER A 165 3.68 -19.98 4.18
C SER A 165 3.30 -19.89 5.66
N LYS A 166 3.14 -18.67 6.20
CA LYS A 166 2.81 -18.44 7.61
C LYS A 166 1.33 -18.66 7.91
N ALA A 167 0.45 -18.46 6.93
CA ALA A 167 -1.01 -18.53 7.06
C ALA A 167 -1.53 -17.79 8.33
N PRO A 168 -1.18 -16.50 8.51
CA PRO A 168 -1.40 -15.79 9.75
C PRO A 168 -2.89 -15.62 10.05
N LYS A 169 -3.26 -15.77 11.31
CA LYS A 169 -4.62 -15.54 11.82
C LYS A 169 -4.79 -14.15 12.42
N LYS A 170 -3.69 -13.51 12.79
CA LYS A 170 -3.65 -12.17 13.40
C LYS A 170 -2.56 -11.34 12.76
N LEU A 171 -2.72 -10.01 12.80
CA LEU A 171 -1.70 -9.08 12.28
C LEU A 171 -0.32 -9.32 12.94
N SER A 172 -0.29 -9.52 14.26
CA SER A 172 0.94 -9.74 15.03
C SER A 172 1.79 -10.94 14.56
N GLU A 173 1.21 -11.88 13.81
CA GLU A 173 1.91 -13.08 13.30
C GLU A 173 2.64 -12.82 11.97
N ILE A 174 2.31 -11.73 11.28
CA ILE A 174 2.87 -11.35 9.96
C ILE A 174 3.41 -9.93 9.92
N GLU A 175 3.18 -9.13 10.96
CA GLU A 175 3.54 -7.72 11.00
C GLU A 175 5.04 -7.49 10.73
N ASN A 176 5.90 -8.37 11.25
CA ASN A 176 7.35 -8.32 11.01
C ASN A 176 7.72 -8.56 9.55
N ASP A 177 6.84 -9.12 8.72
CA ASP A 177 7.05 -9.37 7.29
C ASP A 177 6.22 -8.41 6.42
N THR A 178 5.71 -7.35 7.03
CA THR A 178 5.02 -6.28 6.32
C THR A 178 5.92 -5.05 6.22
N VAL A 179 5.55 -4.11 5.35
CA VAL A 179 6.09 -2.74 5.33
C VAL A 179 4.98 -1.74 5.02
N PRO A 180 4.99 -0.53 5.59
CA PRO A 180 4.08 0.53 5.19
C PRO A 180 4.20 0.93 3.71
N TRP A 181 3.13 1.44 3.10
CA TRP A 181 3.13 1.88 1.70
C TRP A 181 4.23 2.90 1.37
N HIS A 182 4.55 3.83 2.29
CA HIS A 182 5.57 4.84 2.03
C HIS A 182 6.99 4.25 1.95
N PHE A 183 7.22 3.00 2.35
CA PHE A 183 8.52 2.33 2.14
C PHE A 183 8.81 2.06 0.67
N LEU A 184 7.79 2.03 -0.18
CA LEU A 184 7.97 2.06 -1.64
C LEU A 184 8.65 3.37 -2.09
N TYR A 185 8.54 4.44 -1.30
CA TYR A 185 9.24 5.71 -1.52
C TYR A 185 10.57 5.78 -0.79
N THR A 186 10.57 5.59 0.54
CA THR A 186 11.76 5.66 1.38
C THR A 186 11.62 4.75 2.59
N ARG A 187 12.66 3.98 2.91
CA ARG A 187 12.72 3.11 4.10
C ARG A 187 13.10 3.95 5.32
N ARG A 188 12.21 4.86 5.69
CA ARG A 188 12.36 5.68 6.88
C ARG A 188 11.08 5.61 7.67
N ASN A 189 11.24 5.53 8.98
CA ASN A 189 10.12 5.63 9.89
C ASN A 189 9.77 7.10 10.11
N PHE A 190 8.51 7.38 10.36
CA PHE A 190 7.99 8.71 10.57
C PHE A 190 7.08 8.75 11.80
N SER A 191 7.18 9.84 12.55
CA SER A 191 6.28 10.17 13.65
C SER A 191 5.59 11.51 13.42
N THR A 192 4.34 11.63 13.86
CA THR A 192 3.63 12.92 13.90
C THR A 192 3.80 13.53 15.28
N ARG A 193 3.91 14.86 15.37
CA ARG A 193 3.95 15.57 16.65
C ARG A 193 2.74 16.46 16.83
N GLN A 194 1.86 16.15 17.79
CA GLN A 194 0.71 17.00 18.05
C GLN A 194 1.13 18.43 18.42
N LEU A 195 0.66 19.42 17.66
CA LEU A 195 0.98 20.83 17.95
C LEU A 195 0.04 21.34 19.05
N PRO A 196 0.54 21.84 20.20
CA PRO A 196 -0.28 22.22 21.35
C PRO A 196 -1.34 23.30 21.07
N PHE A 197 -1.22 24.02 19.95
CA PHE A 197 -2.17 25.06 19.54
C PHE A 197 -3.44 24.50 18.87
N VAL A 198 -3.41 23.29 18.30
CA VAL A 198 -4.59 22.64 17.70
C VAL A 198 -5.56 22.16 18.78
N THR A 199 -5.05 21.81 19.97
CA THR A 199 -5.87 21.39 21.12
C THR A 199 -6.77 22.51 21.67
N LYS A 200 -6.44 23.80 21.42
CA LYS A 200 -7.19 24.97 21.91
C LYS A 200 -8.33 25.43 21.00
N LEU A 201 -8.35 25.02 19.73
CA LEU A 201 -9.41 25.35 18.78
C LEU A 201 -10.17 24.07 18.43
N ARG A 202 -11.18 23.73 19.24
CA ARG A 202 -12.23 22.75 18.91
C ARG A 202 -13.18 23.29 17.82
N GLU A 203 -12.62 23.77 16.71
CA GLU A 203 -13.37 24.05 15.49
C GLU A 203 -12.70 23.22 14.39
N ASP A 204 -13.45 22.25 13.86
CA ASP A 204 -13.02 21.31 12.81
C ASP A 204 -12.27 22.05 11.70
N PRO A 205 -10.93 21.96 11.65
CA PRO A 205 -10.22 22.47 10.49
C PRO A 205 -10.47 21.49 9.33
N PRO A 206 -10.55 22.00 8.08
CA PRO A 206 -10.68 21.14 6.92
C PRO A 206 -9.54 20.10 6.90
N ILE A 207 -9.88 18.89 6.44
CA ILE A 207 -9.04 17.66 6.34
C ILE A 207 -7.62 17.89 5.76
N GLU A 208 -7.37 19.04 5.14
CA GLU A 208 -6.14 19.43 4.45
C GLU A 208 -4.95 19.84 5.38
N ARG A 209 -5.04 19.66 6.70
CA ARG A 209 -3.96 20.06 7.65
C ARG A 209 -3.46 18.99 8.63
N TYR A 210 -3.79 17.72 8.44
CA TYR A 210 -3.45 16.66 9.40
C TYR A 210 -2.10 15.97 9.16
N VAL A 211 -1.08 16.74 8.80
CA VAL A 211 0.29 16.29 9.10
C VAL A 211 1.03 17.38 9.84
N GLU A 212 0.63 17.49 11.10
CA GLU A 212 1.50 17.84 12.20
C GLU A 212 2.91 17.28 11.97
N LYS A 213 3.89 18.19 11.98
CA LYS A 213 5.28 18.02 11.51
C LYS A 213 5.74 16.55 11.48
N VAL A 214 5.90 16.01 10.28
CA VAL A 214 6.56 14.72 10.06
C VAL A 214 7.99 14.81 10.56
N ILE A 215 8.35 13.97 11.52
CA ILE A 215 9.73 13.83 11.98
C ILE A 215 10.24 12.48 11.49
N SER A 216 11.29 12.48 10.69
CA SER A 216 11.96 11.24 10.29
C SER A 216 12.64 10.62 11.52
N SER A 217 12.27 9.40 11.86
CA SER A 217 13.07 8.55 12.74
C SER A 217 14.14 7.84 11.92
N TYR A 218 15.39 7.91 12.38
CA TYR A 218 16.56 7.33 11.72
C TYR A 218 16.82 5.86 12.12
N GLU A 219 15.87 5.20 12.79
CA GLU A 219 16.04 3.79 13.14
C GLU A 219 15.89 2.88 11.91
N ASP A 220 17.02 2.38 11.41
CA ASP A 220 17.12 1.28 10.43
C ASP A 220 16.65 -0.05 11.09
N GLY A 221 15.35 -0.16 11.33
CA GLY A 221 14.70 -1.37 11.87
C GLY A 221 13.70 -2.01 10.90
N ALA A 222 13.54 -1.44 9.70
CA ALA A 222 12.57 -1.88 8.70
C ALA A 222 12.91 -3.26 8.14
N THR A 223 11.98 -4.21 8.21
CA THR A 223 12.11 -5.49 7.51
C THR A 223 12.22 -5.25 6.00
N ASP A 224 13.29 -5.76 5.39
CA ASP A 224 13.40 -5.81 3.94
C ASP A 224 12.57 -6.99 3.40
N ILE A 225 11.37 -6.70 2.91
CA ILE A 225 10.52 -7.69 2.24
C ILE A 225 10.89 -7.89 0.76
N GLY A 226 12.06 -7.40 0.33
CA GLY A 226 12.57 -7.53 -1.03
C GLY A 226 12.07 -6.47 -2.01
N LEU A 227 11.22 -5.54 -1.59
CA LEU A 227 10.69 -4.46 -2.42
C LEU A 227 11.68 -3.28 -2.49
N PRO A 228 12.08 -2.83 -3.70
CA PRO A 228 12.92 -1.65 -3.85
C PRO A 228 12.15 -0.36 -3.60
N THR A 229 12.86 0.64 -3.11
CA THR A 229 12.40 2.03 -3.08
C THR A 229 12.42 2.66 -4.47
N ILE A 230 11.67 3.74 -4.67
CA ILE A 230 11.72 4.58 -5.88
C ILE A 230 13.14 5.06 -6.20
N PHE A 231 13.97 5.34 -5.19
CA PHE A 231 15.36 5.74 -5.40
C PHE A 231 16.19 4.60 -5.98
N GLN A 232 16.01 3.37 -5.49
CA GLN A 232 16.66 2.19 -6.04
C GLN A 232 16.17 1.87 -7.46
N LEU A 233 14.87 2.04 -7.75
CA LEU A 233 14.33 1.89 -9.10
C LEU A 233 14.87 2.93 -10.10
N ASN A 234 15.33 4.08 -9.60
CA ASN A 234 15.92 5.14 -10.40
C ASN A 234 17.44 5.01 -10.57
N ASP A 235 18.09 4.13 -9.79
CA ASP A 235 19.53 3.91 -9.84
C ASP A 235 19.88 2.80 -10.83
N GLY A 236 20.38 3.19 -12.00
CA GLY A 236 20.82 2.25 -13.03
C GLY A 236 22.09 1.48 -12.70
N GLY A 237 22.83 1.89 -11.66
CA GLY A 237 24.02 1.19 -11.17
C GLY A 237 23.70 0.00 -10.26
N LEU A 238 22.51 -0.04 -9.65
CA LEU A 238 22.05 -1.20 -8.90
C LEU A 238 21.62 -2.32 -9.83
N GLN A 239 22.06 -3.56 -9.57
CA GLN A 239 21.54 -4.74 -10.25
C GLN A 239 20.30 -5.26 -9.54
N LEU A 240 19.13 -4.88 -10.06
CA LEU A 240 17.83 -5.38 -9.61
C LEU A 240 17.23 -6.42 -10.57
N ASP A 241 17.95 -6.74 -11.65
CA ASP A 241 17.54 -7.74 -12.63
C ASP A 241 17.30 -9.11 -11.96
N GLY A 242 16.29 -9.85 -12.43
CA GLY A 242 15.93 -11.17 -11.92
C GLY A 242 15.16 -11.16 -10.59
N ARG A 243 14.96 -9.98 -9.95
CA ARG A 243 14.05 -9.87 -8.81
C ARG A 243 12.60 -9.94 -9.28
N LYS A 244 11.75 -10.61 -8.48
CA LYS A 244 10.32 -10.78 -8.78
C LYS A 244 9.63 -9.43 -9.00
N GLY A 245 8.87 -9.31 -10.08
CA GLY A 245 8.15 -8.09 -10.42
C GLY A 245 9.03 -6.92 -10.85
N ILE A 246 10.35 -7.08 -10.98
CA ILE A 246 11.26 -6.02 -11.43
C ILE A 246 11.61 -6.21 -12.91
N PHE A 247 11.43 -5.14 -13.68
CA PHE A 247 11.73 -5.08 -15.10
C PHE A 247 12.63 -3.88 -15.38
N ARG A 248 13.52 -3.98 -16.36
CA ARG A 248 14.19 -2.80 -16.90
C ARG A 248 13.14 -1.86 -17.50
N THR A 249 13.19 -0.59 -17.11
CA THR A 249 12.31 0.43 -17.71
C THR A 249 12.76 0.66 -19.14
N SER A 250 11.92 0.30 -20.10
CA SER A 250 12.11 0.70 -21.49
C SER A 250 11.84 2.20 -21.66
N GLU A 251 12.59 2.86 -22.53
CA GLU A 251 12.44 4.29 -22.82
C GLU A 251 11.12 4.65 -23.49
N ALA A 252 10.32 3.65 -23.92
CA ALA A 252 9.02 3.83 -24.56
C ALA A 252 8.03 4.49 -23.58
N VAL A 253 8.07 5.82 -23.56
CA VAL A 253 7.08 6.68 -22.93
C VAL A 253 5.74 6.39 -23.60
N GLY A 254 4.84 5.75 -22.85
CA GLY A 254 3.45 5.66 -23.26
C GLY A 254 3.17 4.58 -24.31
N GLU A 255 3.70 3.36 -24.15
CA GLU A 255 2.93 2.22 -24.63
C GLU A 255 1.52 2.37 -24.08
N GLU A 256 0.59 2.59 -25.01
CA GLU A 256 -0.81 2.79 -24.73
C GLU A 256 -1.26 1.52 -24.01
N ILE A 257 -1.82 1.69 -22.82
CA ILE A 257 -2.29 0.58 -22.02
C ILE A 257 -3.48 0.01 -22.76
N VAL A 258 -3.29 -1.06 -23.54
CA VAL A 258 -4.33 -1.65 -24.36
C VAL A 258 -5.36 -2.29 -23.43
N PRO A 259 -6.60 -1.79 -23.34
CA PRO A 259 -7.60 -2.30 -22.40
C PRO A 259 -7.83 -3.82 -22.52
N GLU A 260 -7.73 -4.35 -23.73
CA GLU A 260 -7.90 -5.76 -24.08
C GLU A 260 -6.86 -6.66 -23.38
N ASP A 261 -5.64 -6.17 -23.14
CA ASP A 261 -4.62 -6.92 -22.41
C ASP A 261 -4.99 -7.06 -20.92
N PHE A 262 -5.67 -6.07 -20.35
CA PHE A 262 -6.08 -6.08 -18.94
C PHE A 262 -7.31 -6.94 -18.72
N GLU A 263 -8.27 -6.89 -19.64
CA GLU A 263 -9.42 -7.81 -19.64
C GLU A 263 -8.98 -9.26 -19.78
N ARG A 264 -8.02 -9.56 -20.67
CA ARG A 264 -7.44 -10.91 -20.80
C ARG A 264 -6.74 -11.36 -19.52
N ARG A 265 -6.08 -10.45 -18.82
CA ARG A 265 -5.34 -10.70 -17.58
C ARG A 265 -6.22 -10.65 -16.34
N GLY A 266 -7.53 -10.40 -16.48
CA GLY A 266 -8.47 -10.38 -15.37
C GLY A 266 -8.10 -9.37 -14.26
N ILE A 267 -7.88 -8.12 -14.63
CA ILE A 267 -7.54 -7.03 -13.70
C ILE A 267 -8.65 -5.98 -13.61
N THR A 268 -9.36 -5.90 -12.48
CA THR A 268 -10.45 -4.91 -12.33
C THR A 268 -9.95 -3.47 -12.22
N LYS A 269 -8.74 -3.29 -11.69
CA LYS A 269 -8.17 -1.98 -11.36
C LYS A 269 -6.68 -1.97 -11.65
N PHE A 270 -6.23 -0.93 -12.33
CA PHE A 270 -4.83 -0.74 -12.68
C PHE A 270 -4.34 0.64 -12.23
N LEU A 271 -3.30 0.66 -11.40
CA LEU A 271 -2.63 1.87 -10.94
C LEU A 271 -1.19 1.90 -11.45
N LYS A 272 -0.85 2.93 -12.23
CA LYS A 272 0.51 3.20 -12.69
C LYS A 272 0.97 4.54 -12.11
N ILE A 273 2.14 4.55 -11.50
CA ILE A 273 2.76 5.75 -10.93
C ILE A 273 4.14 5.97 -11.57
N ASP A 274 4.30 7.07 -12.30
CA ASP A 274 5.56 7.48 -12.92
C ASP A 274 6.41 8.30 -11.95
N MET A 275 7.50 7.68 -11.48
CA MET A 275 8.44 8.22 -10.51
C MET A 275 9.86 8.32 -11.07
N ARG A 276 9.99 8.40 -12.39
CA ARG A 276 11.26 8.72 -13.07
C ARG A 276 11.83 10.06 -12.62
N LYS A 277 10.97 10.99 -12.19
CA LYS A 277 11.36 12.25 -11.55
C LYS A 277 10.71 12.31 -10.16
N PRO A 278 11.35 11.72 -9.13
CA PRO A 278 10.77 11.69 -7.78
C PRO A 278 10.74 13.08 -7.16
N ASP A 279 9.76 13.33 -6.29
CA ASP A 279 9.60 14.60 -5.59
C ASP A 279 10.65 14.74 -4.48
N LEU A 280 11.77 15.40 -4.78
CA LEU A 280 12.89 15.53 -3.84
C LEU A 280 12.55 16.30 -2.55
N PHE A 281 11.45 17.06 -2.54
CA PHE A 281 11.02 17.89 -1.42
C PHE A 281 10.56 17.10 -0.19
N GLY A 282 10.26 15.80 -0.30
CA GLY A 282 9.76 15.00 0.83
C GLY A 282 10.81 14.50 1.83
N ILE A 283 12.11 14.62 1.52
CA ILE A 283 13.20 14.02 2.32
C ILE A 283 13.97 15.07 3.13
N ARG A 284 13.74 16.36 2.84
CA ARG A 284 14.40 17.50 3.48
C ARG A 284 13.38 18.34 4.27
N SER A 285 13.03 17.89 5.46
CA SER A 285 12.30 18.68 6.46
C SER A 285 12.57 18.15 7.85
#